data_AF-A0AAV2QW09-F1
#
_entry.id   AF-A0AAV2QW09-F1
#
_cell.length_a   1.000
_cell.length_b   1.000
_cell.length_c   1.000
_cell.angle_alpha   90.00
_cell.angle_beta   90.00
_cell.angle_gamma   90.00
#
_symmetry.space_group_name_H-M   'P 1'
#
loop_
_entity.id
_entity.type
_entity.pdbx_description
1 polymer ?
#
loop_
_entity_poly.entity_id
_entity_poly.type
_entity_poly.pdbx_seq_one_letter_code
_entity_poly.pdbx_strand_id
1 'polypeptide(L)'
;QIKERDALLNVALEQQQMYLLVQCVAEFAEGRYTHRGCSLPTLLDWTWNKVHQVKSSVDTLCAPLFDPSCGVISAEGIMTLHQNLTTLSSLTALTQAIKDNSNSITAQGASELENRVMVVSLVQQYLSVVLWFYHCGLLAHSPVDDMLLEEAQVPFPADLLARIYNNR
;
A
#
# COMPACT_ATOMS: atom_id res chain seq x y z
N GLN A 1 12.24 -24.53 1.35
CA GLN A 1 13.14 -23.47 0.85
C GLN A 1 12.38 -22.25 0.31
N ILE A 2 11.73 -22.27 -0.87
CA ILE A 2 11.02 -21.06 -1.40
C ILE A 2 9.91 -20.58 -0.46
N LYS A 3 9.06 -21.50 0.03
CA LYS A 3 7.97 -21.17 0.97
C LYS A 3 8.47 -20.65 2.33
N GLU A 4 9.62 -21.12 2.80
CA GLU A 4 10.21 -20.69 4.08
C GLU A 4 10.80 -19.29 3.97
N ARG A 5 11.48 -18.98 2.86
CA ARG A 5 11.98 -17.63 2.55
C ARG A 5 10.83 -16.63 2.50
N ASP A 6 9.78 -16.95 1.74
CA ASP A 6 8.64 -16.04 1.60
C ASP A 6 7.95 -15.82 2.95
N ALA A 7 7.87 -16.83 3.81
CA ALA A 7 7.38 -16.68 5.18
C ALA A 7 8.25 -15.72 6.01
N LEU A 8 9.58 -15.83 5.95
CA LEU A 8 10.49 -14.90 6.64
C LEU A 8 10.37 -13.47 6.12
N LEU A 9 10.27 -13.29 4.80
CA LEU A 9 10.06 -11.97 4.19
C LEU A 9 8.70 -11.38 4.59
N ASN A 10 7.64 -12.20 4.68
CA ASN A 10 6.34 -11.76 5.16
C ASN A 10 6.41 -11.28 6.61
N VAL A 11 7.03 -12.07 7.50
CA VAL A 11 7.21 -11.69 8.91
C VAL A 11 8.02 -10.41 9.01
N ALA A 12 9.09 -10.26 8.24
CA ALA A 12 9.89 -9.03 8.22
C ALA A 12 9.07 -7.82 7.77
N LEU A 13 8.22 -7.97 6.75
CA LEU A 13 7.32 -6.91 6.28
C LEU A 13 6.25 -6.55 7.30
N GLU A 14 5.58 -7.55 7.87
CA GLU A 14 4.53 -7.38 8.89
C GLU A 14 5.06 -6.68 10.14
N GLN A 15 6.29 -7.03 10.55
CA GLN A 15 6.98 -6.44 11.71
C GLN A 15 7.78 -5.18 11.37
N GLN A 16 7.60 -4.61 10.16
CA GLN A 16 8.26 -3.39 9.70
C GLN A 16 9.80 -3.41 9.82
N GLN A 17 10.41 -4.58 9.63
CA GLN A 17 11.85 -4.79 9.69
C GLN A 17 12.52 -4.38 8.37
N MET A 18 12.37 -3.11 8.00
CA MET A 18 12.88 -2.56 6.73
C MET A 18 14.39 -2.70 6.59
N TYR A 19 15.14 -2.58 7.69
CA TYR A 19 16.58 -2.82 7.69
C TYR A 19 16.92 -4.22 7.14
N LEU A 20 16.23 -5.27 7.62
CA LEU A 20 16.44 -6.64 7.15
C LEU A 20 16.13 -6.77 5.66
N LEU A 21 15.00 -6.22 5.21
CA LEU A 21 14.58 -6.29 3.81
C LEU A 21 15.56 -5.58 2.87
N VAL A 22 16.07 -4.39 3.27
CA VAL A 22 17.08 -3.66 2.49
C VAL A 22 18.42 -4.39 2.49
N GLN A 23 18.81 -5.04 3.58
CA GLN A 23 20.00 -5.90 3.60
C GLN A 23 19.83 -7.09 2.62
N CYS A 24 18.65 -7.71 2.55
CA CYS A 24 18.39 -8.74 1.54
C CYS A 24 18.56 -8.21 0.11
N VAL A 25 18.16 -6.97 -0.18
CA VAL A 25 18.39 -6.34 -1.49
C VAL A 25 19.87 -6.30 -1.82
N ALA A 26 20.70 -5.76 -0.91
CA ALA A 26 22.14 -5.65 -1.12
C ALA A 26 22.80 -7.03 -1.35
N GLU A 27 22.50 -7.98 -0.48
CA GLU A 27 22.99 -9.37 -0.55
C GLU A 27 22.58 -10.09 -1.84
N PHE A 28 21.36 -9.82 -2.33
CA PHE A 28 20.84 -10.46 -3.55
C PHE A 28 21.36 -9.77 -4.82
N ALA A 29 21.67 -8.48 -4.76
CA ALA A 29 22.30 -7.71 -5.84
C ALA A 29 23.73 -8.20 -6.12
N GLU A 30 24.46 -8.56 -5.08
CA GLU A 30 25.81 -9.14 -5.19
C GLU A 30 25.83 -10.57 -5.74
N GLY A 31 24.66 -11.21 -5.88
CA GLY A 31 24.53 -12.53 -6.48
C GLY A 31 25.01 -13.70 -5.62
N ARG A 32 25.42 -13.45 -4.36
CA ARG A 32 25.99 -14.45 -3.43
C ARG A 32 25.08 -15.66 -3.19
N TYR A 33 23.77 -15.48 -3.31
CA TYR A 33 22.76 -16.50 -3.03
C TYR A 33 21.94 -16.94 -4.25
N THR A 34 22.36 -16.58 -5.47
CA THR A 34 21.66 -16.92 -6.72
C THR A 34 21.44 -18.43 -6.89
N HIS A 35 22.42 -19.25 -6.51
CA HIS A 35 22.32 -20.71 -6.52
C HIS A 35 21.22 -21.28 -5.60
N ARG A 36 20.71 -20.48 -4.65
CA ARG A 36 19.60 -20.84 -3.74
C ARG A 36 18.27 -20.20 -4.16
N GLY A 37 18.22 -19.61 -5.36
CA GLY A 37 17.05 -18.88 -5.84
C GLY A 37 16.81 -17.54 -5.14
N CYS A 38 17.85 -16.96 -4.52
CA CYS A 38 17.79 -15.64 -3.90
C CYS A 38 18.50 -14.62 -4.81
N SER A 39 17.70 -13.85 -5.53
CA SER A 39 18.16 -12.83 -6.47
C SER A 39 17.19 -11.64 -6.50
N LEU A 40 17.63 -10.48 -7.00
CA LEU A 40 16.77 -9.30 -7.15
C LEU A 40 15.47 -9.58 -7.92
N PRO A 41 15.47 -10.31 -9.06
CA PRO A 41 14.23 -10.68 -9.74
C PRO A 41 13.25 -11.45 -8.85
N THR A 42 13.74 -12.44 -8.10
CA THR A 42 12.87 -13.24 -7.22
C THR A 42 12.31 -12.42 -6.04
N LEU A 43 13.08 -11.47 -5.53
CA LEU A 43 12.63 -10.55 -4.48
C LEU A 43 11.64 -9.51 -5.04
N LEU A 44 11.85 -9.05 -6.26
CA LEU A 44 10.93 -8.15 -6.96
C LEU A 44 9.59 -8.83 -7.23
N ASP A 45 9.59 -10.11 -7.65
CA ASP A 45 8.36 -10.87 -7.86
C ASP A 45 7.60 -11.08 -6.56
N TRP A 46 8.30 -11.42 -5.47
CA TRP A 46 7.69 -11.49 -4.14
C TRP A 46 7.10 -10.14 -3.72
N THR A 47 7.85 -9.04 -3.88
CA THR A 47 7.41 -7.68 -3.56
C THR A 47 6.16 -7.31 -4.37
N TRP A 48 6.16 -7.63 -5.66
CA TRP A 48 5.04 -7.33 -6.56
C TRP A 48 3.78 -8.14 -6.21
N ASN A 49 3.94 -9.41 -5.87
CA ASN A 49 2.83 -10.23 -5.37
C ASN A 49 2.22 -9.63 -4.09
N LYS A 50 3.04 -9.04 -3.21
CA LYS A 50 2.56 -8.35 -2.00
C LYS A 50 1.81 -7.07 -2.33
N VAL A 51 2.31 -6.27 -3.28
CA VAL A 51 1.60 -5.08 -3.78
C VAL A 51 0.22 -5.48 -4.31
N HIS A 52 0.12 -6.55 -5.11
CA HIS A 52 -1.15 -7.04 -5.63
C HIS A 52 -2.12 -7.48 -4.51
N GLN A 53 -1.63 -8.22 -3.51
CA GLN A 53 -2.43 -8.64 -2.36
C GLN A 53 -2.98 -7.43 -1.58
N VAL A 54 -2.12 -6.46 -1.28
CA VAL A 54 -2.52 -5.25 -0.56
C VAL A 54 -3.48 -4.41 -1.40
N LYS A 55 -3.23 -4.23 -2.69
CA LYS A 55 -4.13 -3.50 -3.60
C LYS A 55 -5.53 -4.13 -3.66
N SER A 56 -5.62 -5.45 -3.76
CA SER A 56 -6.90 -6.17 -3.75
C SER A 56 -7.66 -5.98 -2.43
N SER A 57 -6.94 -6.04 -1.31
CA SER A 57 -7.51 -5.74 0.02
C SER A 57 -8.03 -4.30 0.10
N VAL A 58 -7.26 -3.33 -0.40
CA VAL A 58 -7.64 -1.91 -0.46
C VAL A 58 -8.88 -1.71 -1.33
N ASP A 59 -8.93 -2.30 -2.52
CA ASP A 59 -10.08 -2.17 -3.42
C ASP A 59 -11.37 -2.70 -2.79
N THR A 60 -11.28 -3.85 -2.12
CA THR A 60 -12.42 -4.48 -1.44
C THR A 60 -12.91 -3.63 -0.27
N LEU A 61 -11.98 -3.15 0.57
CA LEU A 61 -12.32 -2.38 1.76
C LEU A 61 -12.77 -0.95 1.44
N CYS A 62 -12.27 -0.35 0.35
CA CYS A 62 -12.65 1.00 -0.05
C CYS A 62 -14.02 1.06 -0.75
N ALA A 63 -14.55 -0.03 -1.30
CA ALA A 63 -15.85 -0.04 -1.98
C ALA A 63 -16.99 0.60 -1.16
N PRO A 64 -17.26 0.21 0.10
CA PRO A 64 -18.30 0.83 0.94
C PRO A 64 -18.05 2.30 1.30
N LEU A 65 -16.82 2.83 1.13
CA LEU A 65 -16.52 4.24 1.39
C LEU A 65 -17.08 5.17 0.29
N PHE A 66 -17.17 4.66 -0.93
CA PHE A 66 -17.59 5.43 -2.10
C PHE A 66 -19.01 5.11 -2.54
N ASP A 67 -19.51 3.93 -2.18
CA ASP A 67 -20.84 3.48 -2.54
C ASP A 67 -21.57 2.93 -1.31
N PRO A 68 -22.58 3.65 -0.79
CA PRO A 68 -23.39 3.19 0.35
C PRO A 68 -24.10 1.86 0.11
N SER A 69 -24.35 1.48 -1.16
CA SER A 69 -24.97 0.20 -1.50
C SER A 69 -24.05 -1.00 -1.25
N CYS A 70 -22.73 -0.76 -1.15
CA CYS A 70 -21.73 -1.77 -0.82
C CYS A 70 -21.63 -2.04 0.69
N GLY A 71 -22.50 -1.43 1.51
CA GLY A 71 -22.58 -1.63 2.95
C GLY A 71 -21.71 -0.66 3.73
N VAL A 72 -21.31 -1.07 4.93
CA VAL A 72 -20.59 -0.24 5.89
C VAL A 72 -19.23 -0.82 6.16
N ILE A 73 -18.19 0.00 6.09
CA ILE A 73 -16.87 -0.43 6.55
C ILE A 73 -16.83 -0.54 8.08
N SER A 74 -16.35 -1.67 8.59
CA SER A 74 -16.15 -1.87 10.02
C SER A 74 -14.91 -1.12 10.54
N ALA A 75 -14.83 -0.89 11.85
CA ALA A 75 -13.63 -0.30 12.46
C ALA A 75 -12.36 -1.14 12.21
N GLU A 76 -12.49 -2.47 12.22
CA GLU A 76 -11.41 -3.39 11.84
C GLU A 76 -10.98 -3.22 10.37
N GLY A 77 -11.95 -2.97 9.47
CA GLY A 77 -11.66 -2.65 8.07
C GLY A 77 -10.85 -1.37 7.92
N ILE A 78 -11.18 -0.32 8.67
CA ILE A 78 -10.41 0.93 8.70
C ILE A 78 -9.00 0.72 9.25
N MET A 79 -8.85 -0.05 10.35
CA MET A 79 -7.53 -0.42 10.88
C MET A 79 -6.69 -1.18 9.84
N THR A 80 -7.32 -2.10 9.12
CA THR A 80 -6.68 -2.86 8.04
C THR A 80 -6.22 -1.95 6.90
N LEU A 81 -7.01 -0.94 6.51
CA LEU A 81 -6.60 0.07 5.53
C LEU A 81 -5.38 0.88 6.00
N HIS A 82 -5.31 1.26 7.28
CA HIS A 82 -4.11 1.89 7.83
C HIS A 82 -2.88 0.98 7.79
N GLN A 83 -3.05 -0.30 8.11
CA GLN A 83 -1.97 -1.30 8.06
C GLN A 83 -1.49 -1.54 6.62
N ASN A 84 -2.42 -1.57 5.67
CA ASN A 84 -2.16 -1.63 4.23
C ASN A 84 -1.37 -0.40 3.77
N LEU A 85 -1.68 0.80 4.27
CA LEU A 85 -0.92 2.02 3.95
C LEU A 85 0.53 1.95 4.43
N THR A 86 0.76 1.50 5.67
CA THR A 86 2.11 1.29 6.20
C THR A 86 2.86 0.24 5.37
N THR A 87 2.20 -0.87 5.05
CA THR A 87 2.77 -1.93 4.22
C THR A 87 3.14 -1.44 2.82
N LEU A 88 2.27 -0.64 2.19
CA LEU A 88 2.55 -0.01 0.89
C LEU A 88 3.76 0.92 0.98
N SER A 89 3.90 1.72 2.04
CA SER A 89 5.09 2.56 2.25
C SER A 89 6.38 1.73 2.30
N SER A 90 6.36 0.60 3.01
CA SER A 90 7.48 -0.33 3.09
C SER A 90 7.77 -1.00 1.74
N LEU A 91 6.74 -1.39 1.00
CA LEU A 91 6.88 -1.96 -0.35
C LEU A 91 7.40 -0.94 -1.37
N THR A 92 6.98 0.33 -1.29
CA THR A 92 7.52 1.43 -2.11
C THR A 92 9.01 1.59 -1.86
N ALA A 93 9.42 1.70 -0.59
CA ALA A 93 10.82 1.83 -0.21
C ALA A 93 11.66 0.61 -0.65
N LEU A 94 11.11 -0.60 -0.53
CA LEU A 94 11.77 -1.82 -0.95
C LEU A 94 11.93 -1.88 -2.48
N THR A 95 10.90 -1.52 -3.23
CA THR A 95 10.95 -1.51 -4.70
C THR A 95 11.95 -0.47 -5.21
N GLN A 96 12.03 0.69 -4.56
CA GLN A 96 13.04 1.70 -4.82
C GLN A 96 14.45 1.17 -4.52
N ALA A 97 14.66 0.51 -3.37
CA ALA A 97 15.95 -0.11 -3.05
C ALA A 97 16.37 -1.15 -4.10
N ILE A 98 15.44 -1.99 -4.58
CA ILE A 98 15.70 -2.95 -5.66
C ILE A 98 16.15 -2.24 -6.93
N LYS A 99 15.46 -1.14 -7.30
CA LYS A 99 15.84 -0.31 -8.46
C LYS A 99 17.25 0.25 -8.31
N ASP A 100 17.56 0.83 -7.16
CA ASP A 100 18.86 1.46 -6.90
C ASP A 100 20.02 0.46 -6.90
N ASN A 101 19.73 -0.82 -6.63
CA ASN A 101 20.73 -1.91 -6.63
C ASN A 101 20.75 -2.73 -7.94
N SER A 102 19.93 -2.38 -8.94
CA SER A 102 19.86 -3.09 -10.21
C SER A 102 20.91 -2.58 -11.22
N ASN A 103 22.18 -2.93 -10.98
CA ASN A 103 23.32 -2.41 -11.76
C ASN A 103 23.44 -2.95 -13.20
N SER A 104 22.91 -4.15 -13.49
CA SER A 104 22.94 -4.75 -14.84
C SER A 104 21.55 -5.17 -15.28
N ILE A 105 20.78 -4.20 -15.77
CA ILE A 105 19.43 -4.44 -16.28
C ILE A 105 19.33 -4.00 -17.74
N THR A 106 18.53 -4.72 -18.53
CA THR A 106 18.23 -4.31 -19.91
C THR A 106 17.41 -3.02 -19.91
N ALA A 107 17.43 -2.26 -21.00
CA ALA A 107 16.59 -1.05 -21.11
C ALA A 107 15.10 -1.34 -20.89
N GLN A 108 14.63 -2.49 -21.38
CA GLN A 108 13.27 -2.96 -21.14
C GLN A 108 13.03 -3.26 -19.65
N GLY A 109 13.94 -3.97 -19.00
CA GLY A 109 13.81 -4.27 -17.56
C GLY A 109 13.87 -3.02 -16.69
N ALA A 110 14.70 -2.03 -17.05
CA ALA A 110 14.77 -0.75 -16.37
C ALA A 110 13.43 -0.01 -16.44
N SER A 111 12.84 0.06 -17.64
CA SER A 111 11.51 0.66 -17.86
C SER A 111 10.41 -0.07 -17.08
N GLU A 112 10.43 -1.41 -17.09
CA GLU A 112 9.48 -2.20 -16.30
C GLU A 112 9.60 -1.93 -14.79
N LEU A 113 10.83 -1.88 -14.27
CA LEU A 113 11.09 -1.59 -12.87
C LEU A 113 10.68 -0.17 -12.48
N GLU A 114 10.96 0.82 -13.33
CA GLU A 114 10.48 2.20 -13.20
C GLU A 114 8.95 2.25 -13.10
N ASN A 115 8.26 1.54 -14.00
CA ASN A 115 6.80 1.44 -13.98
C ASN A 115 6.28 0.78 -12.70
N ARG A 116 6.93 -0.28 -12.21
CA ARG A 116 6.54 -0.91 -10.94
C ARG A 116 6.69 0.05 -9.78
N VAL A 117 7.82 0.76 -9.65
CA VAL A 117 8.03 1.81 -8.62
C VAL A 117 6.92 2.86 -8.69
N MET A 118 6.60 3.33 -9.89
CA MET A 118 5.53 4.32 -10.10
C MET A 118 4.17 3.77 -9.65
N VAL A 119 3.81 2.54 -10.03
CA VAL A 119 2.53 1.93 -9.65
C VAL A 119 2.41 1.78 -8.12
N VAL A 120 3.44 1.27 -7.43
CA VAL A 120 3.36 1.13 -5.96
C VAL A 120 3.18 2.50 -5.30
N SER A 121 3.92 3.51 -5.77
CA SER A 121 3.82 4.88 -5.27
C SER A 121 2.43 5.48 -5.48
N LEU A 122 1.84 5.27 -6.67
CA LEU A 122 0.49 5.74 -6.98
C LEU A 122 -0.58 5.06 -6.11
N VAL A 123 -0.44 3.75 -5.85
CA VAL A 123 -1.36 3.02 -4.98
C VAL A 123 -1.26 3.50 -3.53
N GLN A 124 -0.02 3.70 -3.03
CA GLN A 124 0.22 4.28 -1.71
C GLN A 124 -0.40 5.68 -1.59
N GLN A 125 -0.17 6.54 -2.60
CA GLN A 125 -0.70 7.89 -2.63
C GLN A 125 -2.23 7.89 -2.66
N TYR A 126 -2.82 7.06 -3.54
CA TYR A 126 -4.27 6.87 -3.61
C TYR A 126 -4.83 6.53 -2.22
N LEU A 127 -4.31 5.48 -1.58
CA LEU A 127 -4.83 5.05 -0.29
C LEU A 127 -4.63 6.12 0.80
N SER A 128 -3.49 6.82 0.79
CA SER A 128 -3.26 7.95 1.70
C SER A 128 -4.32 9.04 1.53
N VAL A 129 -4.72 9.33 0.30
CA VAL A 129 -5.75 10.34 -0.02
C VAL A 129 -7.15 9.83 0.35
N VAL A 130 -7.45 8.55 0.11
CA VAL A 130 -8.73 7.96 0.52
C VAL A 130 -8.91 7.99 2.03
N LEU A 131 -7.90 7.55 2.79
CA LEU A 131 -7.93 7.63 4.24
C LEU A 131 -8.01 9.08 4.73
N TRP A 132 -7.37 10.01 4.03
CA TRP A 132 -7.50 11.44 4.33
C TRP A 132 -8.94 11.91 4.15
N PHE A 133 -9.58 11.60 3.02
CA PHE A 133 -10.98 11.94 2.79
C PHE A 133 -11.90 11.30 3.84
N TYR A 134 -11.67 10.04 4.18
CA TYR A 134 -12.39 9.36 5.26
C TYR A 134 -12.30 10.13 6.58
N HIS A 135 -11.08 10.46 7.04
CA HIS A 135 -10.85 11.20 8.29
C HIS A 135 -11.40 12.63 8.27
N CYS A 136 -11.55 13.23 7.09
CA CYS A 136 -12.18 14.53 6.92
C CYS A 136 -13.71 14.47 6.89
N GLY A 137 -14.32 13.30 7.03
CA GLY A 137 -15.77 13.14 6.98
C GLY A 137 -16.36 13.18 5.57
N LEU A 138 -15.53 13.04 4.53
CA LEU A 138 -15.95 13.18 3.12
C LEU A 138 -16.51 11.93 2.48
N LEU A 139 -16.19 10.79 3.07
CA LEU A 139 -16.65 9.50 2.59
C LEU A 139 -17.83 9.06 3.44
N ALA A 140 -18.74 8.32 2.83
CA ALA A 140 -20.02 7.98 3.44
C ALA A 140 -19.80 7.25 4.77
N HIS A 141 -20.44 7.76 5.83
CA HIS A 141 -20.56 7.06 7.09
C HIS A 141 -21.84 6.20 7.03
N SER A 142 -21.74 4.98 7.53
CA SER A 142 -22.81 4.00 7.82
C SER A 142 -24.26 4.53 7.95
N PRO A 143 -25.30 3.75 7.55
CA PRO A 143 -26.71 4.13 7.46
C PRO A 143 -27.43 4.19 8.82
N VAL A 144 -26.91 4.97 9.77
CA VAL A 144 -27.59 5.24 11.05
C VAL A 144 -27.36 6.70 11.44
N ASP A 145 -28.01 7.62 10.74
CA ASP A 145 -28.80 8.66 11.42
C ASP A 145 -29.82 9.28 10.46
N ASP A 146 -30.77 8.47 10.02
CA ASP A 146 -31.99 8.87 9.31
C ASP A 146 -32.95 9.72 10.18
N MET A 147 -32.50 10.30 11.29
CA MET A 147 -33.35 11.07 12.21
C MET A 147 -32.91 12.51 12.48
N LEU A 148 -31.81 13.00 11.90
CA LEU A 148 -31.41 14.42 11.99
C LEU A 148 -30.98 15.01 10.63
N LEU A 149 -31.51 14.48 9.53
CA LEU A 149 -31.37 15.03 8.18
C LEU A 149 -32.24 16.29 7.96
N GLU A 150 -32.23 17.25 8.87
CA GLU A 150 -32.73 18.61 8.58
C GLU A 150 -31.65 19.54 8.01
N GLU A 151 -30.41 19.06 7.81
CA GLU A 151 -29.42 19.71 6.94
C GLU A 151 -28.78 18.69 5.98
N ALA A 152 -29.43 18.46 4.86
CA ALA A 152 -28.85 17.69 3.75
C ALA A 152 -27.67 18.48 3.14
N GLN A 153 -26.41 18.11 3.43
CA GLN A 153 -25.23 18.76 2.83
C GLN A 153 -24.09 17.78 2.52
N VAL A 154 -23.91 17.42 1.24
CA VAL A 154 -22.56 17.44 0.63
C VAL A 154 -22.61 17.74 -0.88
N PRO A 155 -22.49 19.02 -1.27
CA PRO A 155 -21.85 19.44 -2.51
C PRO A 155 -20.75 20.45 -2.16
N PHE A 156 -19.94 19.99 -1.17
CA PHE A 156 -18.80 20.55 -0.44
C PHE A 156 -18.78 22.07 -0.29
N PRO A 157 -19.15 22.52 0.91
CA PRO A 157 -18.14 22.73 1.94
C PRO A 157 -18.73 22.30 3.31
N ALA A 158 -18.39 21.19 3.98
CA ALA A 158 -17.15 20.47 4.02
C ALA A 158 -16.03 21.46 4.45
N ASP A 159 -16.25 22.08 5.61
CA ASP A 159 -16.40 23.55 5.54
C ASP A 159 -15.29 24.39 6.14
N LEU A 160 -14.12 24.18 5.61
CA LEU A 160 -13.08 23.53 6.36
C LEU A 160 -12.83 22.27 5.57
N LEU A 161 -13.15 21.05 6.01
CA LEU A 161 -12.66 19.73 5.56
C LEU A 161 -11.27 19.29 6.05
N ALA A 162 -10.18 19.98 5.86
CA ALA A 162 -9.98 21.31 5.30
C ALA A 162 -10.14 22.54 6.22
N ARG A 163 -10.30 22.42 7.55
CA ARG A 163 -9.37 23.32 8.30
C ARG A 163 -7.97 22.88 7.88
N ILE A 164 -7.82 21.57 7.62
CA ILE A 164 -7.06 20.84 6.57
C ILE A 164 -6.41 19.67 7.20
N TYR A 165 -7.25 18.83 7.84
CA TYR A 165 -6.74 17.68 8.58
C TYR A 165 -5.63 18.23 9.51
N ASN A 166 -6.10 19.21 10.29
CA ASN A 166 -5.60 20.58 10.16
C ASN A 166 -4.30 20.86 10.87
N ASN A 167 -3.30 21.03 10.01
CA ASN A 167 -1.88 21.18 10.26
C ASN A 167 -1.07 19.89 10.01
N ARG A 168 -1.74 18.74 9.80
CA ARG A 168 -1.21 17.38 9.50
C ARG A 168 -0.40 16.72 10.62
#